data_AF-G1V3I4-F1
#
_entry.id   AF-G1V3I4-F1
#
_cell.length_a   1.000
_cell.length_b   1.000
_cell.length_c   1.000
_cell.angle_alpha   90.00
_cell.angle_beta   90.00
_cell.angle_gamma   90.00
#
_symmetry.space_group_name_H-M   'P 1'
#
loop_
_entity.id
_entity.type
_entity.pdbx_description
1 polymer ?
#
loop_
_entity_poly.entity_id
_entity_poly.type
_entity_poly.pdbx_seq_one_letter_code
_entity_poly.pdbx_strand_id
1 'polypeptide(L)'
;GVAGAGLVLLCPGERVSTPWAYAAWDEWNRPLTEVRNGAINHASQKSLDGASSIHWLENSFEPPVFEAFPRLRRLREQLLRQGAFAAVMSGSGSSLFGLFRDAGTAFRVAEGFREKDVAAYSHAL
;
A
#
# COMPACT_ATOMS: atom_id res chain seq x y z
N GLY A 1 -11.98 16.51 -1.62
CA GLY A 1 -12.79 15.46 -0.99
C GLY A 1 -12.71 14.19 -1.81
N VAL A 2 -13.10 13.04 -1.24
CA VAL A 2 -13.12 11.74 -1.94
C VAL A 2 -14.51 11.36 -2.48
N ALA A 3 -15.50 12.25 -2.41
CA ALA A 3 -16.84 12.00 -2.94
C ALA A 3 -16.78 11.70 -4.45
N GLY A 4 -17.29 10.55 -4.85
CA GLY A 4 -17.25 10.06 -6.24
C GLY A 4 -15.97 9.28 -6.61
N ALA A 5 -15.03 9.14 -5.67
CA ALA A 5 -13.84 8.32 -5.84
C ALA A 5 -14.18 6.82 -5.76
N GLY A 6 -13.29 6.00 -6.30
CA GLY A 6 -13.40 4.54 -6.22
C GLY A 6 -12.31 3.93 -5.34
N LEU A 7 -12.65 2.88 -4.60
CA LEU A 7 -11.73 2.00 -3.90
C LEU A 7 -11.70 0.65 -4.63
N VAL A 8 -10.52 0.10 -4.87
CA VAL A 8 -10.32 -1.30 -5.25
C VAL A 8 -9.61 -2.01 -4.11
N LEU A 9 -10.14 -3.15 -3.67
CA LEU A 9 -9.51 -4.06 -2.71
C LEU A 9 -9.11 -5.33 -3.44
N LEU A 10 -7.82 -5.70 -3.38
CA LEU A 10 -7.30 -6.97 -3.84
C LEU A 10 -7.02 -7.87 -2.63
N CYS A 11 -7.50 -9.11 -2.69
CA CYS A 11 -7.30 -10.15 -1.70
C CYS A 11 -6.57 -11.34 -2.35
N PRO A 12 -5.28 -11.21 -2.65
CA PRO A 12 -4.54 -12.26 -3.34
C PRO A 12 -4.29 -13.45 -2.40
N GLY A 13 -4.09 -14.65 -2.95
CA GLY A 13 -4.03 -15.90 -2.19
C GLY A 13 -2.82 -16.07 -1.25
N GLU A 14 -1.83 -15.18 -1.32
CA GLU A 14 -0.70 -15.15 -0.39
C GLU A 14 -1.18 -15.00 1.04
N ARG A 15 -0.56 -15.72 1.97
CA ARG A 15 -0.80 -15.56 3.40
C ARG A 15 0.46 -15.03 4.05
N VAL A 16 0.38 -13.78 4.50
CA VAL A 16 1.44 -13.17 5.31
C VAL A 16 1.10 -13.42 6.78
N SER A 17 1.95 -14.15 7.49
CA SER A 17 1.80 -14.34 8.93
C SER A 17 2.04 -13.01 9.63
N THR A 18 1.08 -12.55 10.44
CA THR A 18 1.22 -11.30 11.18
C THR A 18 2.45 -11.33 12.11
N PRO A 19 2.69 -12.36 12.95
CA PRO A 19 3.93 -12.46 13.73
C PRO A 19 5.21 -12.39 12.87
N TRP A 20 5.21 -13.02 11.69
CA TRP A 20 6.36 -12.96 10.79
C TRP A 20 6.57 -11.55 10.22
N ALA A 21 5.50 -10.84 9.84
CA ALA A 21 5.61 -9.49 9.29
C ALA A 21 6.19 -8.50 10.31
N TYR A 22 5.81 -8.64 11.58
CA TYR A 22 6.41 -7.87 12.67
C TYR A 22 7.90 -8.20 12.85
N ALA A 23 8.26 -9.48 12.93
CA ALA A 23 9.66 -9.88 13.07
C ALA A 23 10.54 -9.42 11.89
N ALA A 24 10.01 -9.51 10.67
CA ALA A 24 10.71 -9.05 9.47
C ALA A 24 10.84 -7.51 9.44
N TRP A 25 9.82 -6.78 9.90
CA TRP A 25 9.90 -5.33 10.08
C TRP A 25 10.92 -4.93 11.16
N ASP A 26 10.97 -5.64 12.27
CA ASP A 26 11.95 -5.39 13.33
C ASP A 26 13.39 -5.58 12.82
N GLU A 27 13.64 -6.63 12.02
CA GLU A 27 14.95 -6.85 11.41
C GLU A 27 15.28 -5.80 10.35
N TRP A 28 14.30 -5.43 9.50
CA TRP A 28 14.47 -4.39 8.49
C TRP A 28 14.73 -3.00 9.10
N ASN A 29 14.07 -2.71 10.23
CA ASN A 29 14.17 -1.44 10.95
C ASN A 29 15.23 -1.47 12.04
N ARG A 30 15.99 -2.56 12.19
CA ARG A 30 17.06 -2.67 13.18
C ARG A 30 18.05 -1.54 12.90
N PRO A 31 18.33 -0.65 13.86
CA PRO A 31 19.37 0.34 13.67
C PRO A 31 20.69 -0.41 13.48
N LEU A 32 21.26 -0.31 12.28
CA LEU A 32 22.66 -0.67 12.09
C LEU A 32 23.47 0.30 12.97
N THR A 33 23.91 -0.21 14.12
CA THR A 33 24.72 0.44 15.16
C THR A 33 24.03 1.47 16.06
N GLU A 34 24.38 1.42 17.34
CA GLU A 34 23.91 2.20 18.51
C GLU A 34 24.08 3.74 18.38
N VAL A 35 24.41 4.27 17.20
CA VAL A 35 24.73 5.69 16.96
C VAL A 35 23.50 6.53 16.59
N ARG A 36 22.35 5.91 16.28
CA ARG A 36 21.17 6.65 15.80
C ARG A 36 20.22 7.21 16.86
N ASN A 37 20.54 7.04 18.16
CA ASN A 37 19.74 7.57 19.27
C ASN A 37 19.84 9.10 19.47
N GLY A 38 20.58 9.82 18.62
CA GLY A 38 20.77 11.28 18.72
C GLY A 38 19.88 12.16 17.83
N ALA A 39 19.05 11.60 16.95
CA ALA A 39 18.35 12.37 15.92
C ALA A 39 16.81 12.36 16.01
N ILE A 40 16.25 12.03 17.17
CA ILE A 40 14.80 12.22 17.44
C ILE A 40 14.61 13.67 17.88
N ASN A 41 14.71 14.59 16.94
CA ASN A 41 14.17 15.95 16.90
C ASN A 41 14.60 16.50 15.54
N HIS A 42 13.72 17.17 14.80
CA HIS A 42 13.88 17.65 13.41
C HIS A 42 13.31 16.75 12.30
N ALA A 43 12.01 16.44 12.38
CA ALA A 43 11.20 16.27 11.17
C ALA A 43 9.72 16.61 11.43
N SER A 44 9.46 17.68 12.19
CA SER A 44 8.21 18.44 12.03
C SER A 44 8.59 19.71 11.27
N GLN A 45 7.73 20.13 10.34
CA GLN A 45 7.87 21.26 9.41
C GLN A 45 8.42 20.90 8.01
N LYS A 46 7.52 20.42 7.16
CA LYS A 46 7.41 20.96 5.80
C LYS A 46 5.93 20.99 5.38
N SER A 47 5.35 22.18 5.42
CA SER A 47 4.14 22.52 4.68
C SER A 47 4.59 22.85 3.26
N LEU A 48 4.14 22.10 2.25
CA LEU A 48 4.38 22.40 0.84
C LEU A 48 3.18 21.99 -0.02
N ASP A 49 2.50 23.02 -0.52
CA ASP A 49 1.76 23.14 -1.78
C ASP A 49 0.92 21.98 -2.31
N GLY A 50 -0.40 22.21 -2.37
CA GLY A 50 -1.31 22.05 -3.52
C GLY A 50 -1.42 20.74 -4.32
N ALA A 51 -0.34 19.96 -4.46
CA ALA A 51 -0.27 18.67 -5.15
C ALA A 51 0.07 17.50 -4.18
N SER A 52 0.27 17.80 -2.90
CA SER A 52 0.90 16.94 -1.89
C SER A 52 -0.06 16.11 -1.02
N SER A 53 -1.04 15.40 -1.62
CA SER A 53 -1.96 14.55 -0.82
C SER A 53 -1.62 13.05 -0.80
N ILE A 54 -0.54 12.60 -1.46
CA ILE A 54 -0.23 11.15 -1.57
C ILE A 54 0.85 10.68 -0.57
N HIS A 55 1.58 11.59 0.08
CA HIS A 55 2.61 11.24 1.08
C HIS A 55 2.09 10.67 2.40
N TRP A 56 0.76 10.57 2.58
CA TRP A 56 0.16 10.08 3.82
C TRP A 56 -0.14 8.58 3.81
N LEU A 57 -0.03 7.91 2.65
CA LEU A 57 -0.44 6.52 2.50
C LEU A 57 0.77 5.60 2.29
N GLU A 58 1.44 5.31 3.39
CA GLU A 58 2.58 4.39 3.46
C GLU A 58 2.27 3.27 4.46
N ASN A 59 2.91 2.12 4.28
CA ASN A 59 2.81 1.01 5.21
C ASN A 59 4.21 0.44 5.46
N SER A 60 4.68 0.54 6.70
CA SER A 60 6.02 0.15 7.13
C SER A 60 6.33 -1.33 6.94
N PHE A 61 5.32 -2.20 6.81
CA PHE A 61 5.52 -3.61 6.50
C PHE A 61 5.85 -3.85 5.02
N GLU A 62 5.52 -2.92 4.11
CA GLU A 62 5.70 -3.14 2.67
C GLU A 62 7.13 -3.49 2.27
N PRO A 63 8.19 -2.82 2.76
CA PRO A 63 9.56 -3.17 2.35
C PRO A 63 9.93 -4.64 2.62
N PRO A 64 9.87 -5.16 3.86
CA PRO A 64 10.20 -6.57 4.11
C PRO A 64 9.16 -7.54 3.52
N VAL A 65 7.87 -7.18 3.49
CA VAL A 65 6.83 -8.05 2.92
C VAL A 65 6.97 -8.17 1.41
N PHE A 66 7.30 -7.09 0.70
CA PHE A 66 7.47 -7.12 -0.76
C PHE A 66 8.76 -7.81 -1.19
N GLU A 67 9.79 -7.81 -0.35
CA GLU A 67 10.99 -8.62 -0.57
C GLU A 67 10.67 -10.12 -0.49
N ALA A 68 9.96 -10.55 0.55
CA ALA A 68 9.57 -11.95 0.72
C ALA A 68 8.43 -12.40 -0.20
N PHE A 69 7.52 -11.50 -0.58
CA PHE A 69 6.35 -11.76 -1.42
C PHE A 69 6.32 -10.81 -2.64
N PRO A 70 7.19 -10.99 -3.65
CA PRO A 70 7.31 -10.07 -4.79
C PRO A 70 6.03 -9.93 -5.63
N ARG A 71 5.11 -10.90 -5.57
CA ARG A 71 3.81 -10.80 -6.25
C ARG A 71 2.94 -9.69 -5.66
N LEU A 72 2.98 -9.46 -4.34
CA LEU A 72 2.25 -8.37 -3.70
C LEU A 72 2.74 -7.01 -4.21
N ARG A 73 4.07 -6.83 -4.32
CA ARG A 73 4.66 -5.64 -4.95
C ARG A 73 4.15 -5.42 -6.37
N ARG A 74 4.17 -6.47 -7.19
CA ARG A 74 3.68 -6.39 -8.58
C ARG A 74 2.21 -6.00 -8.65
N LEU A 75 1.36 -6.56 -7.81
CA LEU A 75 -0.07 -6.22 -7.75
C LEU A 75 -0.28 -4.76 -7.32
N ARG A 76 0.45 -4.29 -6.30
CA ARG A 76 0.43 -2.87 -5.86
C ARG A 76 0.81 -1.93 -7.00
N GLU A 77 1.90 -2.23 -7.71
CA GLU A 77 2.32 -1.43 -8.88
C GLU A 77 1.33 -1.52 -10.04
N GLN A 78 0.66 -2.67 -10.23
CA GLN A 78 -0.39 -2.82 -11.24
C GLN A 78 -1.60 -1.92 -10.94
N LEU A 79 -2.01 -1.77 -9.67
CA LEU A 79 -3.05 -0.81 -9.30
C LEU A 79 -2.66 0.61 -9.71
N LEU A 80 -1.42 1.04 -9.41
CA LEU A 80 -0.92 2.36 -9.81
C LEU A 80 -0.89 2.53 -11.34
N ARG A 81 -0.36 1.54 -12.07
CA ARG A 81 -0.33 1.56 -13.54
C ARG A 81 -1.72 1.59 -14.17
N GLN A 82 -2.73 1.07 -13.48
CA GLN A 82 -4.13 1.10 -13.94
C GLN A 82 -4.88 2.37 -13.53
N GLY A 83 -4.19 3.37 -12.97
CA GLY A 83 -4.76 4.69 -12.70
C GLY A 83 -5.16 4.92 -11.24
N ALA A 84 -4.77 4.05 -10.31
CA ALA A 84 -4.88 4.37 -8.89
C ALA A 84 -3.95 5.55 -8.58
N PHE A 85 -4.47 6.60 -7.95
CA PHE A 85 -3.65 7.74 -7.51
C PHE A 85 -2.90 7.44 -6.19
N ALA A 86 -3.33 6.40 -5.47
CA ALA A 86 -2.63 5.85 -4.32
C ALA A 86 -2.89 4.33 -4.28
N ALA A 87 -1.89 3.55 -3.88
CA ALA A 87 -2.05 2.13 -3.63
C ALA A 87 -1.10 1.68 -2.51
N VAL A 88 -1.61 0.87 -1.58
CA VAL A 88 -0.87 0.41 -0.41
C VAL A 88 -1.41 -0.95 0.05
N MET A 89 -0.59 -1.69 0.78
CA MET A 89 -1.02 -2.86 1.55
C MET A 89 -1.80 -2.45 2.80
N SER A 90 -2.80 -3.25 3.18
CA SER A 90 -3.55 -3.07 4.44
C SER A 90 -2.92 -3.90 5.56
N GLY A 91 -2.45 -3.24 6.62
CA GLY A 91 -1.82 -3.91 7.78
C GLY A 91 -0.61 -4.76 7.39
N SER A 92 -0.46 -5.95 7.98
CA SER A 92 0.60 -6.91 7.59
C SER A 92 0.39 -7.54 6.21
N GLY A 93 -0.71 -7.23 5.51
CA GLY A 93 -1.10 -7.88 4.27
C GLY A 93 -1.86 -9.19 4.47
N SER A 94 -2.14 -9.94 3.40
CA SER A 94 -1.70 -9.71 2.01
C SER A 94 -2.59 -8.77 1.20
N SER A 95 -3.69 -8.30 1.77
CA SER A 95 -4.64 -7.45 1.04
C SER A 95 -4.02 -6.11 0.67
N LEU A 96 -4.29 -5.68 -0.57
CA LEU A 96 -3.84 -4.41 -1.13
C LEU A 96 -5.08 -3.59 -1.47
N PHE A 97 -4.98 -2.28 -1.36
CA PHE A 97 -6.02 -1.42 -1.90
C PHE A 97 -5.46 -0.28 -2.73
N GLY A 98 -6.28 0.18 -3.68
CA GLY A 98 -5.99 1.32 -4.55
C GLY A 98 -7.15 2.30 -4.56
N LEU A 99 -6.83 3.59 -4.54
CA LEU A 99 -7.80 4.69 -4.63
C LEU A 99 -7.77 5.28 -6.04
N PHE A 100 -8.95 5.49 -6.61
CA PHE A 100 -9.17 5.99 -7.96
C PHE A 100 -10.03 7.25 -7.89
N ARG A 101 -9.81 8.20 -8.81
CA ARG A 101 -10.62 9.42 -8.86
C ARG A 101 -12.03 9.19 -9.39
N ASP A 102 -12.25 8.08 -10.07
CA ASP A 102 -13.50 7.70 -10.72
C ASP A 102 -13.88 6.27 -10.32
N ALA A 103 -15.09 6.11 -9.76
CA ALA A 103 -15.60 4.81 -9.33
C ALA A 103 -15.79 3.82 -10.49
N GLY A 104 -16.13 4.31 -11.70
CA GLY A 104 -16.26 3.44 -12.88
C GLY A 104 -14.92 2.80 -13.29
N THR A 105 -13.83 3.56 -13.18
CA THR A 105 -12.47 3.07 -13.41
C THR A 105 -12.07 2.05 -12.35
N ALA A 106 -12.33 2.32 -11.06
CA ALA A 106 -12.10 1.34 -10.00
C ALA A 106 -12.83 0.01 -10.26
N PHE A 107 -14.10 0.07 -10.66
CA PHE A 107 -14.89 -1.12 -11.01
C PHE A 107 -14.24 -1.94 -12.14
N ARG A 108 -13.90 -1.29 -13.26
CA ARG A 108 -13.24 -1.97 -14.41
C ARG A 108 -11.90 -2.59 -14.02
N VAL A 109 -11.12 -1.92 -13.18
CA VAL A 109 -9.84 -2.43 -12.69
C VAL A 109 -10.05 -3.68 -11.83
N ALA A 110 -11.02 -3.66 -10.91
CA ALA A 110 -11.35 -4.82 -10.08
C ALA A 110 -11.77 -6.03 -10.93
N GLU A 111 -12.60 -5.84 -11.96
CA GLU A 111 -12.96 -6.90 -12.92
C GLU A 111 -11.72 -7.50 -13.61
N GLY A 112 -10.81 -6.66 -14.11
CA GLY A 112 -9.59 -7.13 -14.77
C GLY A 112 -8.62 -7.90 -13.86
N PHE A 113 -8.73 -7.75 -12.53
CA PHE A 113 -8.01 -8.59 -11.57
C PHE A 113 -8.73 -9.91 -11.30
N ARG A 114 -10.07 -9.93 -11.25
CA ARG A 114 -10.87 -11.16 -11.09
C ARG A 114 -10.64 -12.15 -12.23
N GLU A 115 -10.54 -11.66 -13.46
CA GLU A 115 -10.21 -12.48 -14.64
C GLU A 115 -8.81 -13.14 -14.55
N LYS A 116 -7.91 -12.57 -13.73
CA LYS A 116 -6.54 -13.06 -13.52
C LYS A 116 -6.40 -13.86 -12.23
N ASP A 117 -7.51 -14.39 -11.72
CA ASP A 117 -7.58 -15.22 -10.50
C ASP A 117 -7.04 -14.49 -9.25
N VAL A 118 -7.30 -13.19 -9.16
CA VAL A 118 -7.09 -12.39 -7.94
C VAL A 118 -8.46 -11.95 -7.45
N ALA A 119 -8.86 -12.40 -6.25
CA ALA A 119 -10.09 -11.92 -5.64
C ALA A 119 -10.01 -10.41 -5.47
N ALA A 120 -10.95 -9.69 -6.10
CA ALA A 120 -10.96 -8.24 -6.12
C ALA A 120 -12.38 -7.72 -5.92
N TYR A 121 -12.48 -6.56 -5.29
CA TYR A 121 -13.73 -5.87 -4.97
C TYR A 121 -13.58 -4.38 -5.24
N SER A 122 -14.67 -3.71 -5.58
CA SER A 122 -14.70 -2.27 -5.80
C SER A 122 -15.83 -1.60 -5.02
N HIS A 123 -15.61 -0.38 -4.53
CA HIS A 123 -16.60 0.42 -3.83
C HIS A 123 -16.52 1.89 -4.24
N ALA A 124 -17.65 2.59 -4.29
CA ALA A 124 -17.71 4.03 -4.53
C ALA A 124 -17.74 4.76 -3.18
N LEU A 125 -16.92 5.81 -3.03
CA LEU A 125 -16.72 6.59 -1.80
C LEU A 125 -17.52 7.90 -1.80
#